data_AF-A0A353RFP4-F1
#
_entry.id   AF-A0A353RFP4-F1
#
_cell.length_a   1.000
_cell.length_b   1.000
_cell.length_c   1.000
_cell.angle_alpha   90.00
_cell.angle_beta   90.00
_cell.angle_gamma   90.00
#
_symmetry.space_group_name_H-M   'P 1'
#
loop_
_entity.id
_entity.type
_entity.pdbx_description
1 polymer ?
#
loop_
_entity_poly.entity_id
_entity_poly.type
_entity_poly.pdbx_seq_one_letter_code
_entity_poly.pdbx_strand_id
1 'polypeptide(L)'
;MRHSRLWALPVFAAAVALFWHGFSGLERSSRQKSRELTLQSIERAVSNCYAIEGVYPPDFAYLEKNYGVRVDSRKYLVDYQAFAS
;
A
#
# COMPACT_ATOMS: atom_id res chain seq x y z
N MET A 1 -46.51 -11.24 -18.70
CA MET A 1 -45.80 -10.73 -17.51
C MET A 1 -45.03 -11.79 -16.69
N ARG A 2 -45.20 -13.11 -16.92
CA ARG A 2 -44.55 -14.18 -16.12
C ARG A 2 -43.14 -14.60 -16.59
N HIS A 3 -42.81 -14.43 -17.88
CA HIS A 3 -41.49 -14.79 -18.44
C HIS A 3 -40.34 -13.83 -18.06
N SER A 4 -40.62 -12.54 -17.86
CA SER A 4 -39.59 -11.53 -17.49
C SER A 4 -38.93 -11.82 -16.13
N ARG A 5 -39.64 -12.46 -15.21
CA ARG A 5 -39.11 -12.85 -13.89
C ARG A 5 -38.15 -14.05 -13.94
N LEU A 6 -38.25 -14.91 -14.95
CA LEU A 6 -37.39 -16.09 -15.08
C LEU A 6 -35.96 -15.73 -15.49
N TRP A 7 -35.77 -14.57 -16.13
CA TRP A 7 -34.47 -14.11 -16.62
C TRP A 7 -33.75 -13.21 -15.61
N ALA A 8 -34.45 -12.69 -14.61
CA ALA A 8 -33.88 -11.85 -13.58
C ALA A 8 -32.86 -12.60 -12.69
N LEU A 9 -33.15 -13.86 -12.37
CA LEU A 9 -32.28 -14.69 -11.52
C LEU A 9 -30.91 -14.98 -12.16
N PRO A 10 -30.81 -15.48 -13.42
CA PRO A 10 -29.53 -15.73 -14.05
C PRO A 10 -28.76 -14.42 -14.35
N VAL A 11 -29.45 -13.32 -14.67
CA VAL A 11 -28.80 -12.01 -14.87
C VAL A 11 -28.20 -11.50 -13.56
N PHE A 12 -28.92 -11.63 -12.45
CA PHE A 12 -28.42 -11.27 -11.13
C PHE A 12 -27.23 -12.16 -10.72
N ALA A 13 -27.33 -13.48 -10.92
CA ALA A 13 -26.24 -14.40 -10.64
C ALA A 13 -24.99 -14.11 -11.49
N ALA A 14 -25.18 -13.78 -12.77
CA ALA A 14 -24.08 -13.39 -13.67
C ALA A 14 -23.43 -12.08 -13.20
N ALA A 15 -24.22 -11.09 -12.78
CA ALA A 15 -23.68 -9.84 -12.22
C ALA A 15 -22.84 -10.11 -10.96
N VAL A 16 -23.34 -10.92 -10.02
CA VAL A 16 -22.59 -11.31 -8.80
C VAL A 16 -21.30 -12.05 -9.15
N ALA A 17 -21.34 -12.97 -10.11
CA ALA A 17 -20.15 -13.71 -10.56
C ALA A 17 -19.09 -12.78 -11.19
N LEU A 18 -19.51 -11.80 -12.00
CA LEU A 18 -18.62 -10.79 -12.57
C LEU A 18 -17.99 -9.90 -11.48
N PHE A 19 -18.78 -9.47 -10.49
CA PHE A 19 -18.27 -8.72 -9.35
C PHE A 19 -17.24 -9.52 -8.53
N TRP A 20 -17.52 -10.80 -8.27
CA TRP A 20 -16.61 -11.67 -7.53
C TRP A 20 -15.28 -11.86 -8.27
N HIS A 21 -15.35 -12.04 -9.60
CA HIS A 21 -14.17 -12.17 -10.44
C HIS A 21 -13.34 -10.88 -10.43
N GLY A 22 -13.99 -9.71 -10.54
CA GLY A 22 -13.33 -8.40 -10.49
C GLY A 22 -12.63 -8.12 -9.16
N PHE A 23 -13.20 -8.57 -8.03
CA PHE A 23 -12.64 -8.29 -6.71
C PHE A 23 -11.34 -9.07 -6.42
N SER A 24 -11.18 -10.26 -6.99
CA SER A 24 -9.99 -11.11 -6.77
C SER A 24 -8.67 -10.49 -7.24
N GLY A 25 -8.70 -9.59 -8.23
CA GLY A 25 -7.54 -8.86 -8.73
C GLY A 25 -7.14 -7.66 -7.88
N LEU A 26 -8.09 -7.08 -7.13
CA LEU A 26 -7.88 -5.84 -6.38
C LEU A 26 -6.96 -6.02 -5.17
N GLU A 27 -6.99 -7.16 -4.51
CA GLU A 27 -6.16 -7.40 -3.32
C GLU A 27 -4.66 -7.36 -3.62
N ARG A 28 -4.23 -7.92 -4.76
CA ARG A 28 -2.81 -7.93 -5.14
C ARG A 28 -2.32 -6.53 -5.47
N SER A 29 -3.09 -5.78 -6.25
CA SER A 29 -2.80 -4.39 -6.60
C SER A 29 -2.79 -3.50 -5.35
N SER A 30 -3.76 -3.68 -4.45
CA SER A 30 -3.83 -2.95 -3.17
C SER A 30 -2.60 -3.21 -2.29
N ARG A 31 -2.15 -4.46 -2.17
CA ARG A 31 -0.94 -4.80 -1.39
C ARG A 31 0.33 -4.18 -2.00
N GLN A 32 0.49 -4.23 -3.31
CA GLN A 32 1.63 -3.60 -3.99
C GLN A 32 1.63 -2.08 -3.78
N LYS A 33 0.47 -1.45 -3.97
CA LYS A 33 0.31 -0.01 -3.80
C LYS A 33 0.54 0.44 -2.36
N SER A 34 0.08 -0.35 -1.39
CA SER A 34 0.37 -0.09 0.02
C SER A 34 1.87 -0.13 0.31
N ARG A 35 2.61 -1.10 -0.24
CA ARG A 35 4.06 -1.19 -0.07
C ARG A 35 4.77 0.01 -0.71
N GLU A 36 4.36 0.39 -1.91
CA GLU A 36 4.93 1.53 -2.64
C GLU A 36 4.75 2.85 -1.88
N LEU A 37 3.55 3.08 -1.33
CA LEU A 37 3.28 4.25 -0.48
C LEU A 37 4.16 4.28 0.77
N THR A 38 4.37 3.13 1.40
CA THR A 38 5.29 3.01 2.53
C THR A 38 6.73 3.34 2.13
N LEU A 39 7.20 2.86 0.98
CA LEU A 39 8.55 3.16 0.50
C LEU A 39 8.71 4.67 0.21
N GLN A 40 7.71 5.25 -0.46
CA GLN A 40 7.70 6.67 -0.82
C GLN A 40 7.69 7.58 0.41
N SER A 41 7.01 7.19 1.50
CA SER A 41 7.04 7.97 2.74
C SER A 41 8.42 7.97 3.39
N ILE A 42 9.13 6.84 3.34
CA ILE A 42 10.51 6.71 3.82
C ILE A 42 11.44 7.60 2.98
N GLU A 43 11.39 7.51 1.64
CA GLU A 43 12.22 8.33 0.74
C GLU A 43 11.99 9.83 0.94
N ARG A 44 10.73 10.23 1.11
CA ARG A 44 10.38 11.61 1.42
C ARG A 44 10.95 12.04 2.77
N ALA A 45 10.92 11.20 3.79
CA ALA A 45 11.49 11.52 5.09
C ALA A 45 13.02 11.66 5.04
N VAL A 46 13.70 10.75 4.32
CA VAL A 46 15.16 10.81 4.10
C VAL A 46 15.56 12.10 3.38
N SER A 47 14.89 12.44 2.29
CA SER A 47 15.17 13.68 1.55
C SER A 47 14.85 14.94 2.36
N ASN A 48 13.80 14.91 3.17
CA ASN A 48 13.46 16.01 4.08
C ASN A 48 14.53 16.20 5.16
N CYS A 49 15.04 15.10 5.73
CA CYS A 49 16.16 15.12 6.67
C CYS A 49 17.38 15.82 6.07
N TYR A 50 17.78 15.44 4.87
CA TYR A 50 18.90 16.09 4.19
C TYR A 50 18.61 17.56 3.86
N ALA A 51 17.40 17.88 3.41
CA ALA A 51 17.04 19.24 3.03
C ALA A 51 16.98 20.21 4.24
N ILE A 52 16.54 19.72 5.40
CA ILE A 52 16.35 20.54 6.61
C ILE A 52 17.61 20.55 7.48
N GLU A 53 18.23 19.39 7.68
CA GLU A 53 19.33 19.20 8.64
C GLU A 53 20.70 19.16 7.96
N GLY A 54 20.75 19.06 6.63
CA GLY A 54 21.99 19.00 5.85
C GLY A 54 22.71 17.64 5.91
N VAL A 55 22.09 16.62 6.52
CA VAL A 55 22.67 15.31 6.75
C VAL A 55 21.63 14.22 6.52
N TYR A 56 22.07 13.05 6.03
CA TYR A 56 21.23 11.87 5.91
C TYR A 56 20.93 11.27 7.28
N PRO A 57 19.75 10.65 7.46
CA PRO A 57 19.39 10.07 8.74
C PRO A 57 20.34 8.91 9.09
N PRO A 58 20.84 8.86 10.35
CA PRO A 58 21.85 7.88 10.77
C PRO A 58 21.31 6.45 10.79
N ASP A 59 20.02 6.30 11.09
CA ASP A 59 19.34 5.03 11.18
C ASP A 59 17.83 5.20 10.93
N PHE A 60 17.12 4.08 10.78
CA PHE A 60 15.68 4.08 10.54
C PHE A 60 14.87 4.59 11.74
N ALA A 61 15.31 4.33 12.98
CA ALA A 61 14.59 4.79 14.17
C ALA A 61 14.60 6.33 14.28
N TYR A 62 15.63 7.00 13.74
CA TYR A 62 15.63 8.45 13.59
C TYR A 62 14.46 8.96 12.73
N LEU A 63 14.17 8.27 11.64
CA LEU A 63 13.03 8.61 10.76
C LEU A 63 11.69 8.37 11.45
N GLU A 64 11.56 7.30 12.24
CA GLU A 64 10.33 7.02 13.00
C GLU A 64 10.06 8.09 14.06
N LYS A 65 11.11 8.50 14.79
CA LYS A 65 11.00 9.46 15.89
C LYS A 65 10.79 10.91 15.41
N ASN A 66 11.50 11.34 14.36
CA ASN A 66 11.57 12.75 13.98
C ASN A 66 10.73 13.10 12.74
N TYR A 67 10.45 12.14 11.86
CA TYR A 67 9.73 12.36 10.60
C TYR A 67 8.39 11.63 10.51
N GLY A 68 7.99 10.92 11.58
CA GLY A 68 6.70 10.24 11.66
C GLY A 68 6.55 9.07 10.70
N VAL A 69 7.67 8.52 10.21
CA VAL A 69 7.68 7.31 9.39
C VAL A 69 7.18 6.15 10.25
N ARG A 70 6.28 5.33 9.69
CA ARG A 70 5.76 4.14 10.37
C ARG A 70 5.65 2.99 9.39
N VAL A 71 6.25 1.87 9.76
CA VAL A 71 6.15 0.62 9.00
C VAL A 71 5.47 -0.43 9.85
N ASP A 72 4.57 -1.21 9.24
CA ASP A 72 3.96 -2.36 9.90
C ASP A 72 4.99 -3.49 10.01
N SER A 73 5.67 -3.59 11.16
CA SER A 73 6.71 -4.58 11.43
C SER A 73 6.20 -6.03 11.38
N ARG A 74 4.87 -6.26 11.37
CA ARG A 74 4.30 -7.60 11.19
C ARG A 74 4.25 -8.02 9.72
N LYS A 75 4.28 -7.04 8.80
CA LYS A 75 4.18 -7.26 7.35
C LYS A 75 5.50 -7.07 6.63
N TYR A 76 6.36 -6.20 7.14
CA TYR A 76 7.58 -5.80 6.47
C TYR A 76 8.76 -5.79 7.44
N LEU A 77 9.90 -6.29 6.97
CA LEU A 77 11.20 -6.11 7.61
C LEU A 77 11.94 -5.00 6.88
N VAL A 78 12.39 -3.99 7.62
CA VAL A 78 13.13 -2.85 7.08
C VAL A 78 14.60 -3.06 7.41
N ASP A 79 15.41 -3.28 6.38
CA ASP A 79 16.86 -3.21 6.47
C ASP A 79 17.30 -1.84 5.95
N TYR A 80 17.87 -1.03 6.84
CA TYR A 80 18.33 0.32 6.51
C TYR A 80 19.84 0.38 6.63
N GLN A 81 20.50 0.73 5.52
CA GLN A 81 21.94 0.86 5.44
C GLN A 81 22.29 2.29 5.00
N ALA A 82 22.98 3.01 5.87
CA ALA A 82 23.55 4.31 5.54
C ALA A 82 24.92 4.08 4.87
N PHE A 83 25.05 4.44 3.59
CA PHE A 83 26.29 4.28 2.82
C PHE A 83 27.20 5.52 2.83
N ALA A 84 26.78 6.59 3.47
CA ALA A 84 27.54 7.83 3.61
C ALA A 84 27.38 8.35 5.05
N SER A 85 28.26 7.90 5.93
CA SER A 85 28.44 8.40 7.30
C SER A 85 29.74 9.17 7.40
#